data_AF-A0A069NLV0-F1
#
_entry.id   AF-A0A069NLV0-F1
#
_cell.length_a   1.000
_cell.length_b   1.000
_cell.length_c   1.000
_cell.angle_alpha   90.00
_cell.angle_beta   90.00
_cell.angle_gamma   90.00
#
_symmetry.space_group_name_H-M   'P 1'
#
loop_
_entity.id
_entity.type
_entity.pdbx_description
1 polymer ?
#
loop_
_entity_poly.entity_id
_entity_poly.type
_entity_poly.pdbx_seq_one_letter_code
_entity_poly.pdbx_strand_id
1 'polypeptide(L)'
;MRKVFNAVVFAVVAYLVADRAMLHAQARDLDASSCVRGAEQVRVDALDKGFSHAAASSQGSAFRSQCLVTGGSRPAAWQAMR
;
A
#
# COMPACT_ATOMS: atom_id res chain seq x y z
N MET A 1 3.67 -41.89 17.75
CA MET A 1 4.29 -41.32 16.52
C MET A 1 3.27 -40.64 15.60
N ARG A 2 2.31 -41.37 15.01
CA ARG A 2 1.37 -40.81 14.01
C ARG A 2 0.51 -39.63 14.51
N LYS A 3 0.04 -39.66 15.76
CA LYS A 3 -0.71 -38.53 16.37
C LYS A 3 0.14 -37.27 16.56
N VAL A 4 1.38 -37.44 17.01
CA VAL A 4 2.32 -36.32 17.22
C VAL A 4 2.71 -35.69 15.88
N PHE A 5 2.99 -36.52 14.89
CA PHE A 5 3.28 -36.04 13.53
C PHE A 5 2.12 -35.22 12.96
N ASN A 6 0.89 -35.73 13.05
CA ASN A 6 -0.28 -35.00 12.56
C ASN A 6 -0.49 -33.67 13.31
N ALA A 7 -0.26 -33.63 14.62
CA ALA A 7 -0.39 -32.41 15.41
C ALA A 7 0.64 -31.35 14.99
N VAL A 8 1.89 -31.76 14.75
CA VAL A 8 2.95 -30.86 14.26
C VAL A 8 2.62 -30.34 12.86
N VAL A 9 2.20 -31.22 11.94
CA VAL A 9 1.80 -30.81 10.59
C VAL A 9 0.66 -29.81 10.65
N PHE A 10 -0.35 -30.06 11.47
CA PHE A 10 -1.48 -29.15 11.62
C PHE A 10 -1.05 -27.78 12.17
N ALA A 11 -0.17 -27.76 13.18
CA ALA A 11 0.38 -26.53 13.73
C ALA A 11 1.17 -25.72 12.69
N VAL A 12 2.01 -26.38 11.89
CA VAL A 12 2.77 -25.71 10.81
C VAL A 12 1.83 -25.15 9.75
N VAL A 13 0.84 -25.93 9.30
CA VAL A 13 -0.13 -25.45 8.30
C VAL A 13 -0.92 -24.25 8.83
N ALA A 14 -1.41 -24.33 10.08
CA ALA A 14 -2.12 -23.23 10.71
C ALA A 14 -1.25 -21.97 10.82
N TYR A 15 0.02 -22.13 11.20
CA TYR A 15 0.99 -21.03 11.27
C TYR A 15 1.21 -20.37 9.89
N LEU A 16 1.44 -21.16 8.84
CA LEU A 16 1.67 -20.63 7.49
C LEU A 16 0.44 -19.92 6.92
N VAL A 17 -0.77 -20.42 7.20
CA VAL A 17 -2.01 -19.77 6.80
C VAL A 17 -2.19 -18.44 7.54
N ALA A 18 -1.91 -18.39 8.84
CA ALA A 18 -1.97 -17.16 9.62
C ALA A 18 -0.97 -16.10 9.12
N ASP A 19 0.27 -16.49 8.85
CA ASP A 19 1.31 -15.61 8.32
C ASP A 19 0.93 -15.01 6.95
N ARG A 20 0.46 -15.85 6.02
CA ARG A 20 0.00 -15.41 4.71
C ARG A 20 -1.24 -14.51 4.77
N ALA A 21 -2.19 -14.81 5.64
CA ALA A 21 -3.36 -13.97 5.85
C ALA A 21 -2.97 -12.60 6.42
N MET A 22 -2.01 -12.58 7.35
CA MET A 22 -1.50 -11.35 7.96
C MET A 22 -0.73 -10.49 6.96
N LEU A 23 0.10 -11.09 6.10
CA LEU A 23 0.79 -10.38 5.02
C LEU A 23 -0.19 -9.76 4.01
N HIS A 24 -1.27 -10.46 3.65
CA HIS A 24 -2.29 -9.91 2.75
C HIS A 24 -3.13 -8.80 3.40
N ALA A 25 -3.40 -8.91 4.70
CA ALA A 25 -4.09 -7.85 5.45
C ALA A 25 -3.19 -6.60 5.56
N GLN A 26 -1.94 -6.77 5.97
CA GLN A 26 -1.00 -5.66 6.13
C GLN A 26 -0.64 -4.99 4.80
N ALA A 27 -0.47 -5.74 3.71
CA ALA A 27 -0.19 -5.17 2.40
C ALA A 27 -1.31 -4.20 1.97
N ARG A 28 -2.58 -4.56 2.18
CA ARG A 28 -3.73 -3.69 1.86
C ARG A 28 -3.73 -2.40 2.68
N ASP A 29 -3.46 -2.47 3.98
CA ASP A 29 -3.49 -1.31 4.88
C ASP A 29 -2.24 -0.40 4.73
N LEU A 30 -1.07 -1.00 4.49
CA LEU A 30 0.18 -0.27 4.24
C LEU A 30 0.15 0.46 2.89
N ASP A 31 -0.43 -0.15 1.85
CA ASP A 31 -0.61 0.52 0.56
C ASP A 31 -1.65 1.65 0.64
N ALA A 32 -2.76 1.44 1.34
CA ALA A 32 -3.76 2.50 1.51
C ALA A 32 -3.19 3.72 2.26
N SER A 33 -2.47 3.49 3.36
CA SER A 33 -1.86 4.56 4.16
C SER A 33 -0.70 5.26 3.45
N SER A 34 0.11 4.53 2.68
CA SER A 34 1.19 5.12 1.86
C SER A 34 0.63 5.96 0.70
N CYS A 35 -0.45 5.52 0.05
CA CYS A 35 -1.13 6.29 -0.99
C CYS A 35 -1.75 7.59 -0.45
N VAL A 36 -2.32 7.57 0.76
CA VAL A 36 -2.83 8.79 1.41
C VAL A 36 -1.68 9.76 1.72
N ARG A 37 -0.55 9.25 2.22
CA ARG A 37 0.61 10.09 2.53
C ARG A 37 1.23 10.72 1.28
N GLY A 38 1.36 9.95 0.19
CA GLY A 38 1.86 10.47 -1.09
C GLY A 38 0.91 11.48 -1.73
N ALA A 39 -0.41 11.29 -1.59
CA ALA A 39 -1.40 12.25 -2.06
C ALA A 39 -1.29 13.61 -1.36
N GLU A 40 -1.03 13.60 -0.04
CA GLU A 40 -0.81 14.85 0.70
C GLU A 40 0.51 15.52 0.29
N GLN A 41 1.57 14.75 0.04
CA GLN A 41 2.82 15.30 -0.49
C GLN A 41 2.62 15.97 -1.85
N VAL A 42 1.89 15.35 -2.78
CA VAL A 42 1.56 15.96 -4.09
C VAL A 42 0.73 17.23 -3.92
N ARG A 43 -0.21 17.25 -2.99
CA ARG A 43 -1.02 18.43 -2.68
C ARG A 43 -0.15 19.58 -2.17
N VAL A 44 0.74 19.32 -1.22
CA VAL A 44 1.65 20.33 -0.65
C VAL A 44 2.63 20.84 -1.71
N ASP A 45 3.24 19.95 -2.50
CA ASP A 45 4.14 20.34 -3.60
C ASP A 45 3.43 21.20 -4.67
N ALA A 46 2.16 20.90 -4.97
CA ALA A 46 1.36 21.75 -5.85
C ALA A 46 1.06 23.13 -5.24
N LEU A 47 0.78 23.20 -3.94
CA LEU A 47 0.61 24.48 -3.25
C LEU A 47 1.90 25.31 -3.27
N ASP A 48 3.04 24.68 -3.02
CA ASP A 48 4.37 25.34 -3.08
C ASP A 48 4.69 25.85 -4.49
N LYS A 49 4.17 25.19 -5.52
CA LYS A 49 4.26 25.64 -6.92
C LYS A 49 3.26 26.74 -7.30
N GLY A 50 2.43 27.20 -6.36
CA GLY A 50 1.48 28.29 -6.55
C GLY A 50 0.14 27.86 -7.16
N PHE A 51 -0.16 26.56 -7.22
CA PHE A 51 -1.50 26.11 -7.62
C PHE A 51 -2.54 26.49 -6.56
N SER A 52 -3.77 26.75 -7.00
CA SER A 52 -4.89 26.99 -6.08
C SER A 52 -5.19 25.74 -5.24
N HIS A 53 -5.80 25.93 -4.06
CA HIS A 53 -6.20 24.81 -3.20
C HIS A 53 -7.07 23.77 -3.93
N ALA A 54 -7.97 24.20 -4.82
CA ALA A 54 -8.80 23.30 -5.61
C ALA A 54 -7.96 22.46 -6.59
N ALA A 55 -7.01 23.09 -7.30
CA ALA A 55 -6.12 22.40 -8.23
C ALA A 55 -5.15 21.46 -7.51
N ALA A 56 -4.55 21.88 -6.41
CA ALA A 56 -3.69 21.05 -5.57
C ALA A 56 -4.43 19.84 -5.00
N SER A 57 -5.66 20.05 -4.49
CA SER A 57 -6.51 18.96 -4.00
C SER A 57 -6.90 17.98 -5.11
N SER A 58 -7.16 18.48 -6.33
CA SER A 58 -7.46 17.63 -7.49
C SER A 58 -6.26 16.77 -7.92
N GLN A 59 -5.03 17.30 -7.81
CA GLN A 59 -3.81 16.55 -8.13
C GLN A 59 -3.53 15.48 -7.07
N GLY A 60 -3.69 15.80 -5.79
CA GLY A 60 -3.57 14.82 -4.71
C GLY A 60 -4.61 13.70 -4.80
N SER A 61 -5.88 14.02 -5.13
CA SER A 61 -6.92 13.01 -5.30
C SER A 61 -6.69 12.11 -6.51
N ALA A 62 -6.19 12.65 -7.62
CA ALA A 62 -5.79 11.89 -8.80
C ALA A 62 -4.60 10.95 -8.51
N PHE A 63 -3.59 11.43 -7.78
CA PHE A 63 -2.49 10.58 -7.33
C PHE A 63 -3.00 9.44 -6.44
N ARG A 64 -3.89 9.75 -5.48
CA ARG A 64 -4.45 8.75 -4.55
C ARG A 64 -5.23 7.67 -5.30
N SER A 65 -6.11 8.05 -6.21
CA SER A 65 -6.92 7.09 -6.98
C SER A 65 -6.02 6.20 -7.83
N GLN A 66 -5.01 6.78 -8.49
CA GLN A 66 -4.07 6.00 -9.29
C GLN A 66 -3.24 5.05 -8.44
N CYS A 67 -2.73 5.49 -7.28
CA CYS A 67 -1.95 4.69 -6.35
C CYS A 67 -2.73 3.49 -5.78
N LEU A 68 -4.03 3.67 -5.47
CA LEU A 68 -4.90 2.61 -4.98
C LEU A 68 -5.23 1.58 -6.08
N VAL A 69 -5.34 2.02 -7.33
CA VAL A 69 -5.58 1.12 -8.49
C VAL A 69 -4.34 0.31 -8.84
N THR A 70 -3.14 0.90 -8.76
CA THR A 70 -1.88 0.21 -9.08
C THR A 70 -1.29 -0.61 -7.93
N GLY A 71 -1.91 -0.59 -6.75
CA GLY A 71 -1.51 -1.45 -5.62
C GLY A 71 -0.22 -1.01 -4.94
N GLY A 72 -0.05 0.30 -4.75
CA GLY A 72 1.00 0.85 -3.89
C GLY A 72 1.66 2.10 -4.46
N SER A 73 2.23 2.91 -3.56
CA SER A 73 3.12 3.99 -3.94
C SER A 73 4.37 3.35 -4.56
N ARG A 74 4.44 3.27 -5.89
CA ARG A 74 5.70 3.05 -6.61
C ARG A 74 6.30 4.42 -6.95
N PRO A 75 7.02 5.09 -6.03
CA PRO A 75 7.83 6.25 -6.40
C PRO A 75 8.97 5.87 -7.38
N ALA A 76 9.33 4.58 -7.50
CA ALA A 76 10.44 4.13 -8.35
C ALA A 76 10.09 3.96 -9.85
N ALA A 77 8.82 3.90 -10.25
CA ALA A 77 8.45 3.68 -11.65
C ALA A 77 8.30 4.99 -12.45
N TRP A 78 7.94 6.07 -11.78
CA TRP A 78 7.75 7.39 -12.41
C TRP A 78 9.05 8.19 -12.56
N GLN A 79 10.09 7.87 -11.80
CA GLN A 79 11.42 8.48 -11.96
C GLN A 79 12.27 7.85 -13.06
N ALA A 80 11.90 6.67 -13.59
CA ALA A 80 12.63 6.01 -14.68
C ALA A 80 12.14 6.40 -16.09
N MET A 81 11.14 7.28 -16.19
CA MET A 81 10.62 7.81 -17.46
C MET A 81 10.89 9.31 -17.65
N ARG A 82 11.83 9.88 -16.89
CA ARG A 82 12.25 11.27 -17.03
C ARG A 82 13.70 11.35 -17.43
#